data_AF-A0A0Q4NEL1-F1
#
_entry.id   AF-A0A0Q4NEL1-F1
#
_cell.length_a   1.000
_cell.length_b   1.000
_cell.length_c   1.000
_cell.angle_alpha   90.00
_cell.angle_beta   90.00
_cell.angle_gamma   90.00
#
_symmetry.space_group_name_H-M   'P 1'
#
loop_
_entity.id
_entity.type
_entity.pdbx_description
1 polymer ?
#
loop_
_entity_poly.entity_id
_entity_poly.type
_entity_poly.pdbx_seq_one_letter_code
_entity_poly.pdbx_strand_id
1 'polypeptide(L)'
;MTNPPYTPQRRQQILESFDATVHERLSFTQEIAAKTSKPPLTASNRYHKQALNQRLKEPSATERRGPKSDKLSKITKGFHNEGRLQKKIEEHPFLLRTPELYAGGLYLDSIITQHTLPSRLRPDFLYATTQGTVIKLVFVEIKSSKFSVFSTDSQLKGTLHEHTVKPLNQVREYKRTLHKYGATTVLLQNLECLFERYPTKILDTEGKLNPAIRIETSFVLVMGTDMPNRPWQQAIIDDLYLREGIIMMTYPMMLEEVSQEEETKNCLKVLARSIKPVSIHKPDLLLAKVPTLNMGPFPIPDPDPYGVTLAGLGWPRAGALGVSPQLLVSLFHRSQGRCEHHDCANPVVQEGAFTGGLASIYNFFKPGLPFKPYLLRHMGLFCNEHHQDVNGGERYPVDRPHPLLPRLSATKGYRFQTDRDRQVFLKQVAAQRTADFCSSLGIDPVNHSDIYPHIGQRLAALTSLPIDLHKKMAGILAQHYGISRPVHTRDQSSADIRQDSDVQRLLQAGMIELEGIEPEPLRVKPTATDQALIELIFKRFPHQASVILMGLGFGDHSIVQLGANRRSQALSKKE
;
A
#
# COMPACT_ATOMS: atom_id res chain seq x y z
N MET A 1 3.24 7.04 22.71
CA MET A 1 3.94 5.89 23.29
C MET A 1 4.59 5.14 22.14
N THR A 2 5.92 5.19 22.04
CA THR A 2 6.70 4.44 21.06
C THR A 2 7.10 3.10 21.68
N ASN A 3 6.95 2.02 20.92
CA ASN A 3 7.38 0.70 21.36
C ASN A 3 8.81 0.42 20.86
N PRO A 4 9.63 -0.31 21.63
CA PRO A 4 10.94 -0.74 21.16
C PRO A 4 10.79 -1.68 19.95
N PRO A 5 11.80 -1.76 19.06
CA PRO A 5 11.82 -2.72 17.97
C PRO A 5 11.67 -4.16 18.50
N TYR A 6 11.00 -5.02 17.75
CA TYR A 6 10.86 -6.42 18.13
C TYR A 6 12.19 -7.16 17.96
N THR A 7 12.70 -7.77 19.03
CA THR A 7 13.72 -8.81 18.89
C THR A 7 13.10 -10.04 18.23
N PRO A 8 13.88 -10.88 17.52
CA PRO A 8 13.37 -12.13 16.93
C PRO A 8 12.65 -13.02 17.96
N GLN A 9 13.22 -13.15 19.16
CA GLN A 9 12.62 -13.90 20.27
C GLN A 9 11.27 -13.30 20.70
N ARG A 10 11.18 -11.97 20.83
CA ARG A 10 9.94 -11.31 21.23
C ARG A 10 8.86 -11.47 20.16
N ARG A 11 9.23 -11.36 18.88
CA ARG A 11 8.32 -11.57 17.75
C ARG A 11 7.75 -12.99 17.78
N GLN A 12 8.61 -13.98 17.99
CA GLN A 12 8.21 -15.39 18.10
C GLN A 12 7.22 -15.63 19.26
N GLN A 13 7.50 -15.08 20.45
CA GLN A 13 6.57 -15.17 21.60
C GLN A 13 5.20 -14.55 21.30
N ILE A 14 5.17 -13.44 20.57
CA ILE A 14 3.91 -12.77 20.17
C ILE A 14 3.14 -13.63 19.18
N LEU A 15 3.83 -14.23 18.20
CA LEU A 15 3.24 -15.16 17.23
C LEU A 15 2.63 -16.38 17.92
N GLU A 16 3.36 -17.03 18.81
CA GLU A 16 2.88 -18.19 19.58
C GLU A 16 1.67 -17.84 20.45
N SER A 17 1.73 -16.67 21.13
CA SER A 17 0.61 -16.17 21.93
C SER A 17 -0.63 -15.88 21.08
N PHE A 18 -0.44 -15.32 19.89
CA PHE A 18 -1.54 -15.04 18.96
C PHE A 18 -2.14 -16.33 18.41
N ASP A 19 -1.30 -17.28 18.00
CA ASP A 19 -1.72 -18.60 17.52
C ASP A 19 -2.50 -19.38 18.58
N ALA A 20 -2.06 -19.34 19.84
CA ALA A 20 -2.80 -19.92 20.96
C ALA A 20 -4.19 -19.29 21.13
N THR A 21 -4.36 -18.00 20.82
CA THR A 21 -5.67 -17.32 20.86
C THR A 21 -6.56 -17.71 19.69
N VAL A 22 -5.95 -17.92 18.50
CA VAL A 22 -6.63 -18.48 17.34
C VAL A 22 -7.14 -19.89 17.66
N HIS A 23 -6.37 -20.70 18.38
CA HIS A 23 -6.72 -22.09 18.69
C HIS A 23 -7.47 -22.27 20.02
N GLU A 24 -7.80 -21.19 20.74
CA GLU A 24 -8.52 -21.23 22.00
C GLU A 24 -9.95 -21.78 21.78
N ARG A 25 -10.13 -23.09 22.01
CA ARG A 25 -11.45 -23.72 22.11
C ARG A 25 -12.14 -23.18 23.37
N LEU A 26 -13.37 -22.68 23.21
CA LEU A 26 -14.21 -22.39 24.37
C LEU A 26 -14.37 -23.68 25.19
N SER A 27 -14.32 -23.58 26.51
CA SER A 27 -14.54 -24.75 27.36
C SER A 27 -15.93 -25.35 27.10
N PHE A 28 -16.07 -26.66 27.28
CA PHE A 28 -17.34 -27.40 27.12
C PHE A 28 -18.50 -26.76 27.91
N THR A 29 -18.21 -26.16 29.07
CA THR A 29 -19.16 -25.39 29.89
C THR A 29 -19.66 -24.11 29.22
N GLN A 30 -18.83 -23.44 28.41
CA GLN A 30 -19.21 -22.26 27.63
C GLN A 30 -19.99 -22.63 26.37
N GLU A 31 -19.74 -23.80 25.76
CA GLU A 31 -20.55 -24.35 24.67
C GLU A 31 -21.97 -24.72 25.13
N ILE A 32 -22.10 -25.34 26.30
CA ILE A 32 -23.41 -25.65 26.90
C ILE A 32 -24.17 -24.36 27.21
N ALA A 33 -23.51 -23.34 27.77
CA ALA A 33 -24.13 -22.04 28.04
C ALA A 33 -24.62 -21.31 26.76
N ALA A 34 -23.91 -21.47 25.64
CA ALA A 34 -24.30 -20.92 24.33
C ALA A 34 -25.45 -21.72 23.67
N LYS A 35 -25.50 -23.05 23.87
CA LYS A 35 -26.61 -23.90 23.40
C LYS A 35 -27.89 -23.75 24.25
N THR A 36 -27.75 -23.42 25.53
CA THR A 36 -28.88 -23.24 26.47
C THR A 36 -29.44 -21.81 26.50
N SER A 37 -28.77 -20.84 25.88
CA SER A 37 -29.28 -19.46 25.74
C SER A 37 -30.20 -19.27 24.54
N LYS A 38 -31.14 -20.19 24.30
CA LYS A 38 -32.35 -19.87 23.53
C LYS A 38 -33.34 -19.21 24.51
N PRO A 39 -33.89 -18.02 24.21
CA PRO A 39 -35.04 -17.53 24.98
C PRO A 39 -36.19 -18.54 24.78
N PRO A 40 -37.06 -18.75 25.77
CA PRO A 40 -38.30 -19.48 25.52
C PRO A 40 -39.05 -18.76 24.39
N LEU A 41 -39.52 -19.52 23.41
CA LEU A 41 -40.57 -19.08 22.49
C LEU A 41 -41.81 -18.77 23.35
N THR A 42 -41.97 -17.52 23.78
CA THR A 42 -43.25 -17.08 24.35
C THR A 42 -44.18 -16.76 23.20
N ALA A 43 -45.25 -17.55 23.15
CA ALA A 43 -46.39 -17.39 22.27
C ALA A 43 -46.91 -15.95 22.26
N SER A 44 -47.37 -15.52 21.08
CA SER A 44 -47.97 -14.21 20.85
C SER A 44 -49.07 -13.91 21.87
N ASN A 45 -48.94 -12.82 22.60
CA ASN A 45 -50.03 -12.33 23.45
C ASN A 45 -50.70 -11.13 22.78
N ARG A 46 -51.83 -11.38 22.08
CA ARG A 46 -52.65 -10.40 21.33
C ARG A 46 -53.21 -9.27 22.20
N TYR A 47 -53.14 -9.37 23.53
CA TYR A 47 -53.71 -8.38 24.46
C TYR A 47 -52.82 -7.16 24.73
N HIS A 48 -51.52 -7.19 24.39
CA HIS A 48 -50.62 -6.07 24.70
C HIS A 48 -50.73 -4.90 23.70
N LYS A 49 -51.27 -5.12 22.49
CA LYS A 49 -51.52 -4.08 21.49
C LYS A 49 -52.80 -3.26 21.76
N GLN A 50 -53.77 -3.79 22.50
CA GLN A 50 -54.99 -3.04 22.87
C GLN A 50 -54.73 -2.05 24.02
N ALA A 51 -53.83 -2.36 24.95
CA ALA A 51 -53.48 -1.46 26.06
C ALA A 51 -52.56 -0.29 25.65
N LEU A 52 -51.76 -0.44 24.59
CA LEU A 52 -50.84 0.62 24.13
C LEU A 52 -51.55 1.70 23.30
N ASN A 53 -52.61 1.33 22.57
CA ASN A 53 -53.40 2.27 21.77
C ASN A 53 -54.37 3.12 22.62
N GLN A 54 -54.67 2.71 23.86
CA GLN A 54 -55.47 3.50 24.80
C GLN A 54 -54.65 4.55 25.59
N ARG A 55 -53.31 4.48 25.58
CA ARG A 55 -52.43 5.43 26.28
C ARG A 55 -51.90 6.59 25.41
N LEU A 56 -52.36 6.70 24.16
CA LEU A 56 -52.02 7.80 23.25
C LEU A 56 -53.03 8.96 23.23
N LYS A 57 -53.86 9.07 24.27
CA LYS A 57 -54.67 10.27 24.53
C LYS A 57 -54.34 10.80 25.91
N GLU A 58 -53.36 11.69 25.98
CA GLU A 58 -53.28 12.84 26.90
C GLU A 58 -51.89 13.51 26.79
N PRO A 59 -51.81 14.84 26.67
CA PRO A 59 -50.54 15.56 26.72
C PRO A 59 -50.31 16.17 28.11
N SER A 60 -49.12 15.99 28.70
CA SER A 60 -48.50 17.02 29.54
C SER A 60 -47.07 16.66 29.95
N ALA A 61 -46.27 17.71 30.07
CA ALA A 61 -44.85 17.72 30.39
C ALA A 61 -44.57 17.56 31.89
N THR A 62 -43.45 16.92 32.26
CA THR A 62 -42.33 17.51 33.04
C THR A 62 -41.31 16.45 33.49
N GLU A 63 -40.04 16.79 33.28
CA GLU A 63 -38.80 16.43 33.99
C GLU A 63 -38.53 15.06 34.67
N ARG A 64 -37.36 14.52 34.28
CA ARG A 64 -36.31 13.88 35.11
C ARG A 64 -36.61 12.55 35.83
N ARG A 65 -36.07 11.47 35.25
CA ARG A 65 -35.00 10.60 35.80
C ARG A 65 -34.83 9.40 34.87
N GLY A 66 -33.70 9.32 34.18
CA GLY A 66 -33.38 8.18 33.31
C GLY A 66 -33.25 6.89 34.12
N PRO A 67 -33.90 5.79 33.72
CA PRO A 67 -33.68 4.50 34.36
C PRO A 67 -32.34 3.91 33.89
N LYS A 68 -31.53 3.49 34.86
CA LYS A 68 -30.26 2.78 34.71
C LYS A 68 -30.37 1.66 33.66
N SER A 69 -29.49 1.70 32.67
CA SER A 69 -29.40 0.75 31.57
C SER A 69 -28.71 -0.56 31.99
N ASP A 70 -29.36 -1.36 32.83
CA ASP A 70 -28.86 -2.70 33.21
C ASP A 70 -29.32 -3.83 32.27
N LYS A 71 -29.73 -3.49 31.04
CA LYS A 71 -30.18 -4.46 30.03
C LYS A 71 -29.37 -4.51 28.73
N LEU A 72 -28.27 -3.76 28.60
CA LEU A 72 -27.38 -3.86 27.43
C LEU A 72 -26.19 -4.81 27.60
N SER A 73 -25.98 -5.43 28.76
CA SER A 73 -24.81 -6.29 29.04
C SER A 73 -24.99 -7.78 28.71
N LYS A 74 -26.09 -8.20 28.08
CA LYS A 74 -26.39 -9.63 27.83
C LYS A 74 -26.30 -10.12 26.38
N ILE A 75 -25.72 -9.35 25.46
CA ILE A 75 -25.47 -9.78 24.06
C ILE A 75 -23.96 -10.02 23.78
N THR A 76 -23.13 -10.16 24.82
CA THR A 76 -21.67 -10.09 24.69
C THR A 76 -20.94 -11.43 24.76
N LYS A 77 -21.56 -12.58 24.48
CA LYS A 77 -20.88 -13.90 24.65
C LYS A 77 -20.24 -14.50 23.38
N GLY A 78 -20.51 -13.95 22.20
CA GLY A 78 -19.81 -14.31 20.95
C GLY A 78 -18.56 -13.45 20.65
N PHE A 79 -18.43 -12.30 21.31
CA PHE A 79 -17.48 -11.22 20.97
C PHE A 79 -16.11 -11.31 21.65
N HIS A 80 -15.92 -12.21 22.62
CA HIS A 80 -14.69 -12.20 23.43
C HIS A 80 -13.42 -12.62 22.66
N ASN A 81 -13.50 -13.59 21.74
CA ASN A 81 -12.30 -14.05 21.01
C ASN A 81 -11.95 -13.11 19.84
N GLU A 82 -12.93 -12.64 19.07
CA GLU A 82 -12.70 -11.69 17.97
C GLU A 82 -12.12 -10.37 18.48
N GLY A 83 -12.69 -9.81 19.57
CA GLY A 83 -12.14 -8.62 20.21
C GLY A 83 -10.75 -8.83 20.81
N ARG A 84 -10.42 -10.05 21.30
CA ARG A 84 -9.06 -10.40 21.73
C ARG A 84 -8.08 -10.45 20.57
N LEU A 85 -8.45 -11.08 19.46
CA LEU A 85 -7.62 -11.14 18.25
C LEU A 85 -7.38 -9.75 17.68
N GLN A 86 -8.42 -8.93 17.59
CA GLN A 86 -8.32 -7.55 17.15
C GLN A 86 -7.39 -6.75 18.06
N LYS A 87 -7.55 -6.84 19.38
CA LYS A 87 -6.70 -6.15 20.35
C LYS A 87 -5.23 -6.56 20.24
N LYS A 88 -4.94 -7.86 20.04
CA LYS A 88 -3.57 -8.33 19.82
C LYS A 88 -2.95 -7.75 18.54
N ILE A 89 -3.73 -7.66 17.45
CA ILE A 89 -3.28 -7.00 16.22
C ILE A 89 -3.08 -5.49 16.46
N GLU A 90 -3.95 -4.82 17.21
CA GLU A 90 -3.75 -3.41 17.56
C GLU A 90 -2.48 -3.17 18.36
N GLU A 91 -2.16 -4.05 19.32
CA GLU A 91 -0.93 -4.01 20.11
C GLU A 91 0.31 -4.34 19.25
N HIS A 92 0.17 -5.31 18.34
CA HIS A 92 1.22 -5.86 17.51
C HIS A 92 0.81 -5.91 16.02
N PRO A 93 0.86 -4.76 15.30
CA PRO A 93 0.24 -4.62 13.97
C PRO A 93 0.87 -5.45 12.87
N PHE A 94 2.10 -5.94 13.08
CA PHE A 94 2.74 -6.88 12.17
C PHE A 94 1.96 -8.20 12.04
N LEU A 95 1.15 -8.57 13.05
CA LEU A 95 0.31 -9.76 13.06
C LEU A 95 -0.72 -9.80 11.93
N LEU A 96 -1.11 -8.63 11.40
CA LEU A 96 -2.02 -8.55 10.27
C LEU A 96 -1.25 -8.56 8.95
N ARG A 97 -1.49 -9.57 8.12
CA ARG A 97 -0.98 -9.61 6.74
C ARG A 97 -1.65 -8.55 5.87
N THR A 98 -0.87 -7.92 5.01
CA THR A 98 -1.30 -6.84 4.10
C THR A 98 -0.99 -7.26 2.66
N PRO A 99 -1.86 -8.08 2.02
CA PRO A 99 -1.69 -8.51 0.63
C PRO A 99 -1.87 -7.36 -0.38
N GLU A 100 -1.51 -7.61 -1.64
CA GLU A 100 -1.73 -6.67 -2.77
C GLU A 100 -1.19 -5.23 -2.59
N LEU A 101 -0.16 -5.04 -1.76
CA LEU A 101 0.57 -3.77 -1.66
C LEU A 101 1.26 -3.39 -2.98
N TYR A 102 1.18 -2.11 -3.35
CA TYR A 102 1.97 -1.54 -4.43
C TYR A 102 3.44 -1.39 -4.05
N ALA A 103 4.25 -0.99 -5.03
CA ALA A 103 5.69 -0.82 -4.86
C ALA A 103 6.07 0.18 -3.75
N GLY A 104 5.19 1.12 -3.43
CA GLY A 104 5.37 2.05 -2.30
C GLY A 104 5.08 1.42 -0.93
N GLY A 105 4.69 0.15 -0.87
CA GLY A 105 4.36 -0.54 0.37
C GLY A 105 3.09 0.00 1.04
N LEU A 106 3.06 -0.08 2.36
CA LEU A 106 1.95 0.37 3.20
C LEU A 106 2.02 1.89 3.39
N TYR A 107 0.93 2.60 3.08
CA TYR A 107 0.85 4.05 3.27
C TYR A 107 0.97 4.38 4.76
N LEU A 108 1.85 5.34 5.09
CA LEU A 108 2.27 5.67 6.47
C LEU A 108 2.82 4.48 7.28
N ASP A 109 3.20 3.37 6.64
CA ASP A 109 3.54 2.10 7.32
C ASP A 109 2.47 1.68 8.34
N SER A 110 1.20 2.03 8.08
CA SER A 110 0.14 1.96 9.09
C SER A 110 -1.06 1.15 8.63
N ILE A 111 -1.63 0.40 9.58
CA ILE A 111 -3.01 -0.07 9.51
C ILE A 111 -3.91 0.86 10.32
N ILE A 112 -5.17 0.97 9.94
CA ILE A 112 -6.18 1.79 10.57
C ILE A 112 -7.19 0.86 11.23
N THR A 113 -7.38 0.97 12.54
CA THR A 113 -8.37 0.17 13.26
C THR A 113 -9.76 0.80 13.20
N GLN A 114 -10.79 -0.03 13.00
CA GLN A 114 -12.19 0.27 13.26
C GLN A 114 -12.74 1.56 12.60
N HIS A 115 -12.39 1.80 11.35
CA HIS A 115 -12.92 2.96 10.63
C HIS A 115 -14.38 2.71 10.22
N THR A 116 -15.28 3.65 10.57
CA THR A 116 -16.70 3.54 10.22
C THR A 116 -16.90 3.97 8.76
N LEU A 117 -17.42 3.06 7.94
CA LEU A 117 -17.81 3.34 6.55
C LEU A 117 -19.03 4.28 6.50
N PRO A 118 -19.27 4.96 5.37
CA PRO A 118 -20.48 5.78 5.18
C PRO A 118 -21.79 5.01 5.43
N SER A 119 -21.79 3.70 5.18
CA SER A 119 -22.93 2.81 5.47
C SER A 119 -23.10 2.48 6.96
N ARG A 120 -22.29 3.05 7.86
CA ARG A 120 -22.17 2.73 9.30
C ARG A 120 -21.64 1.34 9.61
N LEU A 121 -21.34 0.55 8.58
CA LEU A 121 -20.59 -0.69 8.73
C LEU A 121 -19.15 -0.36 9.14
N ARG A 122 -18.54 -1.27 9.90
CA ARG A 122 -17.20 -1.06 10.46
C ARG A 122 -16.36 -2.30 10.18
N PRO A 123 -15.50 -2.29 9.15
CA PRO A 123 -14.44 -3.28 9.03
C PRO A 123 -13.52 -3.20 10.25
N ASP A 124 -12.93 -4.33 10.60
CA ASP A 124 -12.01 -4.42 11.74
C ASP A 124 -10.75 -3.60 11.49
N PHE A 125 -10.19 -3.69 10.27
CA PHE A 125 -9.06 -2.88 9.84
C PHE A 125 -9.25 -2.32 8.42
N LEU A 126 -8.53 -1.25 8.16
CA LEU A 126 -8.35 -0.63 6.85
C LEU A 126 -6.86 -0.38 6.66
N TYR A 127 -6.33 -0.60 5.48
CA TYR A 127 -5.03 -0.06 5.12
C TYR A 127 -5.02 0.54 3.72
N ALA A 128 -4.04 1.39 3.47
CA ALA A 128 -3.86 2.03 2.18
C ALA A 128 -2.50 1.69 1.58
N THR A 129 -2.44 1.62 0.26
CA THR A 129 -1.20 1.57 -0.51
C THR A 129 -1.34 2.51 -1.69
N THR A 130 -0.27 3.22 -2.04
CA THR A 130 -0.32 4.33 -2.99
C THR A 130 0.71 4.17 -4.10
N GLN A 131 0.39 4.72 -5.27
CA GLN A 131 1.31 4.80 -6.37
C GLN A 131 0.98 5.98 -7.30
N GLY A 132 1.83 7.00 -7.34
CA GLY A 132 1.56 8.23 -8.09
C GLY A 132 0.23 8.86 -7.67
N THR A 133 -0.76 8.84 -8.56
CA THR A 133 -2.12 9.33 -8.29
C THR A 133 -3.15 8.24 -7.99
N VAL A 134 -2.71 6.99 -7.86
CA VAL A 134 -3.57 5.84 -7.54
C VAL A 134 -3.48 5.53 -6.05
N ILE A 135 -4.63 5.50 -5.37
CA ILE A 135 -4.74 5.12 -3.96
C ILE A 135 -5.63 3.89 -3.87
N LYS A 136 -5.09 2.82 -3.29
CA LYS A 136 -5.83 1.59 -3.04
C LYS A 136 -6.13 1.47 -1.56
N LEU A 137 -7.41 1.38 -1.23
CA LEU A 137 -7.93 1.16 0.12
C LEU A 137 -8.34 -0.31 0.27
N VAL A 138 -7.79 -0.99 1.25
CA VAL A 138 -8.09 -2.41 1.50
C VAL A 138 -8.77 -2.56 2.85
N PHE A 139 -9.99 -3.09 2.82
CA PHE A 139 -10.80 -3.33 4.01
C PHE A 139 -10.64 -4.76 4.46
N VAL A 140 -10.36 -4.95 5.74
CA VAL A 140 -10.11 -6.25 6.35
C VAL A 140 -11.17 -6.54 7.38
N GLU A 141 -11.81 -7.69 7.22
CA GLU A 141 -12.65 -8.30 8.25
C GLU A 141 -11.89 -9.49 8.84
N ILE A 142 -11.79 -9.54 10.16
CA ILE A 142 -11.32 -10.72 10.89
C ILE A 142 -12.51 -11.36 11.61
N LYS A 143 -12.53 -12.69 11.69
CA LYS A 143 -13.56 -13.40 12.42
C LYS A 143 -12.99 -14.49 13.27
N SER A 144 -13.71 -14.79 14.35
CA SER A 144 -13.44 -15.92 15.22
C SER A 144 -13.11 -17.19 14.44
N SER A 145 -11.97 -17.79 14.78
CA SER A 145 -11.40 -19.03 14.25
C SER A 145 -12.17 -20.30 14.61
N LYS A 146 -13.17 -20.22 15.51
CA LYS A 146 -13.94 -21.35 16.06
C LYS A 146 -14.56 -22.29 15.03
N PHE A 147 -14.80 -21.83 13.82
CA PHE A 147 -15.49 -22.60 12.80
C PHE A 147 -14.53 -22.94 11.66
N SER A 148 -14.69 -24.15 11.15
CA SER A 148 -14.04 -24.54 9.90
C SER A 148 -14.55 -23.63 8.77
N VAL A 149 -13.66 -23.29 7.85
CA VAL A 149 -13.99 -22.46 6.69
C VAL A 149 -14.80 -23.24 5.67
N PHE A 150 -14.43 -24.51 5.48
CA PHE A 150 -14.92 -25.36 4.42
C PHE A 150 -15.94 -26.35 4.96
N SER A 151 -16.95 -26.69 4.16
CA SER A 151 -17.89 -27.73 4.58
C SER A 151 -17.18 -29.09 4.68
N THR A 152 -17.38 -29.76 5.81
CA THR A 152 -16.92 -31.13 6.05
C THR A 152 -17.96 -32.18 5.66
N ASP A 153 -19.19 -31.75 5.36
CA ASP A 153 -20.25 -32.63 4.87
C ASP A 153 -19.92 -33.11 3.45
N SER A 154 -19.89 -34.43 3.29
CA SER A 154 -19.66 -35.10 2.01
C SER A 154 -20.60 -34.64 0.89
N GLN A 155 -21.85 -34.29 1.20
CA GLN A 155 -22.84 -33.83 0.23
C GLN A 155 -22.62 -32.36 -0.18
N LEU A 156 -21.96 -31.58 0.68
CA LEU A 156 -21.69 -30.16 0.49
C LEU A 156 -20.21 -29.89 0.20
N LYS A 157 -19.44 -30.94 -0.13
CA LYS A 157 -18.03 -30.85 -0.47
C LYS A 157 -17.86 -29.89 -1.65
N GLY A 158 -16.92 -28.95 -1.53
CA GLY A 158 -16.76 -27.87 -2.51
C GLY A 158 -17.54 -26.60 -2.18
N THR A 159 -18.13 -26.49 -1.00
CA THR A 159 -18.80 -25.27 -0.52
C THR A 159 -18.18 -24.72 0.77
N LEU A 160 -18.47 -23.44 1.04
CA LEU A 160 -18.14 -22.79 2.30
C LEU A 160 -19.07 -23.27 3.42
N HIS A 161 -18.53 -23.38 4.63
CA HIS A 161 -19.32 -23.62 5.81
C HIS A 161 -20.31 -22.46 6.07
N GLU A 162 -21.50 -22.74 6.59
CA GLU A 162 -22.54 -21.71 6.84
C GLU A 162 -22.03 -20.54 7.70
N HIS A 163 -21.23 -20.85 8.72
CA HIS A 163 -20.58 -19.87 9.58
C HIS A 163 -19.55 -18.96 8.85
N THR A 164 -19.06 -19.36 7.69
CA THR A 164 -18.22 -18.55 6.80
C THR A 164 -19.04 -17.67 5.88
N VAL A 165 -20.20 -18.16 5.42
CA VAL A 165 -21.08 -17.42 4.50
C VAL A 165 -21.55 -16.10 5.11
N LYS A 166 -21.84 -16.06 6.42
CA LYS A 166 -22.32 -14.84 7.08
C LYS A 166 -21.26 -13.72 7.08
N PRO A 167 -20.02 -13.91 7.57
CA PRO A 167 -18.94 -12.95 7.40
C PRO A 167 -18.65 -12.55 5.95
N LEU A 168 -18.68 -13.51 5.03
CA LEU A 168 -18.49 -13.22 3.61
C LEU A 168 -19.58 -12.28 3.08
N ASN A 169 -20.84 -12.47 3.49
CA ASN A 169 -21.92 -11.56 3.14
C ASN A 169 -21.75 -10.16 3.74
N GLN A 170 -21.12 -10.04 4.92
CA GLN A 170 -20.76 -8.75 5.50
C GLN A 170 -19.71 -8.02 4.63
N VAL A 171 -18.69 -8.74 4.15
CA VAL A 171 -17.69 -8.19 3.22
C VAL A 171 -18.31 -7.81 1.88
N ARG A 172 -19.20 -8.65 1.32
CA ARG A 172 -19.98 -8.33 0.12
C ARG A 172 -20.82 -7.08 0.30
N GLU A 173 -21.37 -6.86 1.49
CA GLU A 173 -22.12 -5.65 1.79
C GLU A 173 -21.20 -4.41 1.81
N TYR A 174 -19.98 -4.49 2.35
CA TYR A 174 -19.00 -3.39 2.25
C TYR A 174 -18.76 -2.99 0.79
N LYS A 175 -18.51 -3.99 -0.07
CA LYS A 175 -18.30 -3.79 -1.50
C LYS A 175 -19.52 -3.12 -2.14
N ARG A 176 -20.71 -3.66 -1.89
CA ARG A 176 -21.98 -3.13 -2.43
C ARG A 176 -22.22 -1.69 -1.98
N THR A 177 -21.96 -1.35 -0.71
CA THR A 177 -22.23 0.00 -0.20
C THR A 177 -21.23 1.03 -0.71
N LEU A 178 -19.95 0.65 -0.87
CA LEU A 178 -18.92 1.54 -1.42
C LEU A 178 -19.10 1.83 -2.90
N HIS A 179 -19.72 0.92 -3.66
CA HIS A 179 -20.11 1.16 -5.06
C HIS A 179 -21.30 2.13 -5.22
N LYS A 180 -22.01 2.50 -4.15
CA LYS A 180 -23.06 3.51 -4.23
C LYS A 180 -22.45 4.88 -4.54
N TYR A 181 -23.14 5.67 -5.37
CA TYR A 181 -22.71 7.00 -5.76
C TYR A 181 -22.40 7.88 -4.54
N GLY A 182 -21.24 8.55 -4.55
CA GLY A 182 -20.79 9.44 -3.47
C GLY A 182 -20.25 8.75 -2.21
N ALA A 183 -20.46 7.44 -2.00
CA ALA A 183 -19.99 6.76 -0.79
C ALA A 183 -18.46 6.79 -0.68
N THR A 184 -17.76 6.56 -1.78
CA THR A 184 -16.29 6.66 -1.81
C THR A 184 -15.82 8.08 -1.49
N THR A 185 -16.49 9.12 -2.02
CA THR A 185 -16.17 10.51 -1.70
C THR A 185 -16.35 10.81 -0.21
N VAL A 186 -17.46 10.38 0.39
CA VAL A 186 -17.70 10.54 1.84
C VAL A 186 -16.66 9.80 2.68
N LEU A 187 -16.26 8.59 2.26
CA LEU A 187 -15.18 7.87 2.91
C LEU A 187 -13.87 8.67 2.87
N LEU A 188 -13.52 9.25 1.71
CA LEU A 188 -12.30 10.03 1.57
C LEU A 188 -12.34 11.32 2.37
N GLN A 189 -13.49 11.98 2.49
CA GLN A 189 -13.68 13.11 3.41
C GLN A 189 -13.38 12.70 4.86
N ASN A 190 -13.84 11.53 5.30
CA ASN A 190 -13.55 11.01 6.64
C ASN A 190 -12.09 10.59 6.85
N LEU A 191 -11.34 10.38 5.76
CA LEU A 191 -9.94 9.97 5.75
C LEU A 191 -9.01 11.12 5.36
N GLU A 192 -9.52 12.33 5.11
CA GLU A 192 -8.77 13.46 4.54
C GLU A 192 -7.51 13.79 5.36
N CYS A 193 -7.59 13.69 6.68
CA CYS A 193 -6.46 13.93 7.59
C CYS A 193 -5.28 12.96 7.39
N LEU A 194 -5.48 11.77 6.80
CA LEU A 194 -4.38 10.86 6.44
C LEU A 194 -3.58 11.36 5.23
N PHE A 195 -4.18 12.22 4.42
CA PHE A 195 -3.68 12.63 3.12
C PHE A 195 -3.32 14.11 3.04
N GLU A 196 -3.23 14.79 4.19
CA GLU A 196 -2.88 16.22 4.27
C GLU A 196 -1.57 16.53 3.55
N ARG A 197 -0.60 15.61 3.61
CA ARG A 197 0.71 15.71 2.97
C ARG A 197 0.79 15.00 1.60
N TYR A 198 -0.33 14.53 1.05
CA TYR A 198 -0.32 13.85 -0.24
C TYR A 198 -0.07 14.86 -1.38
N PRO A 199 0.82 14.58 -2.36
CA PRO A 199 1.26 15.58 -3.36
C PRO A 199 0.19 16.11 -4.32
N THR A 200 -0.98 15.46 -4.34
CA THR A 200 -2.12 15.89 -5.15
C THR A 200 -3.35 15.84 -4.25
N LYS A 201 -3.97 17.00 -4.02
CA LYS A 201 -5.18 17.07 -3.18
C LYS A 201 -6.21 16.04 -3.64
N ILE A 202 -6.60 15.15 -2.73
CA ILE A 202 -7.54 14.06 -3.03
C ILE A 202 -8.92 14.61 -3.33
N LEU A 203 -9.32 15.60 -2.54
CA LEU A 203 -10.56 16.32 -2.71
C LEU A 203 -10.25 17.71 -3.26
N ASP A 204 -11.08 18.18 -4.18
CA ASP A 204 -11.04 19.57 -4.64
C ASP A 204 -11.67 20.51 -3.59
N THR A 205 -11.69 21.80 -3.89
CA THR A 205 -12.26 22.84 -3.02
C THR A 205 -13.77 22.69 -2.79
N GLU A 206 -14.47 21.93 -3.64
CA GLU A 206 -15.89 21.62 -3.51
C GLU A 206 -16.13 20.31 -2.73
N GLY A 207 -15.06 19.64 -2.28
CA GLY A 207 -15.13 18.37 -1.58
C GLY A 207 -15.40 17.16 -2.48
N LYS A 208 -15.24 17.28 -3.79
CA LYS A 208 -15.35 16.19 -4.77
C LYS A 208 -14.00 15.54 -5.02
N LEU A 209 -14.01 14.28 -5.47
CA LEU A 209 -12.78 13.57 -5.83
C LEU A 209 -12.08 14.29 -6.98
N ASN A 210 -10.81 14.63 -6.78
CA ASN A 210 -9.97 15.22 -7.81
C ASN A 210 -9.85 14.25 -9.01
N PRO A 211 -10.13 14.69 -10.25
CA PRO A 211 -10.13 13.82 -11.44
C PRO A 211 -8.75 13.22 -11.76
N ALA A 212 -7.66 13.79 -11.24
CA ALA A 212 -6.33 13.23 -11.38
C ALA A 212 -6.11 11.98 -10.50
N ILE A 213 -6.92 11.81 -9.45
CA ILE A 213 -6.80 10.71 -8.48
C ILE A 213 -7.68 9.54 -8.87
N ARG A 214 -7.11 8.33 -8.85
CA ARG A 214 -7.85 7.07 -9.00
C ARG A 214 -7.91 6.34 -7.67
N ILE A 215 -9.13 5.98 -7.26
CA ILE A 215 -9.38 5.24 -6.04
C ILE A 215 -9.74 3.80 -6.39
N GLU A 216 -9.07 2.87 -5.74
CA GLU A 216 -9.34 1.43 -5.86
C GLU A 216 -9.68 0.86 -4.49
N THR A 217 -10.53 -0.15 -4.48
CA THR A 217 -10.94 -0.83 -3.24
C THR A 217 -10.71 -2.33 -3.36
N SER A 218 -10.26 -2.95 -2.26
CA SER A 218 -10.14 -4.40 -2.16
C SER A 218 -10.56 -4.87 -0.79
N PHE A 219 -10.85 -6.16 -0.68
CA PHE A 219 -11.50 -6.73 0.49
C PHE A 219 -10.81 -8.01 0.90
N VAL A 220 -10.51 -8.12 2.19
CA VAL A 220 -9.86 -9.27 2.80
C VAL A 220 -10.74 -9.81 3.91
N LEU A 221 -10.96 -11.12 3.91
CA LEU A 221 -11.57 -11.86 5.00
C LEU A 221 -10.54 -12.82 5.61
N VAL A 222 -10.25 -12.66 6.91
CA VAL A 222 -9.38 -13.58 7.67
C VAL A 222 -10.21 -14.39 8.64
N MET A 223 -10.26 -15.71 8.47
CA MET A 223 -10.98 -16.58 9.41
C MET A 223 -10.63 -18.06 9.34
N GLY A 224 -10.95 -18.78 10.41
CA GLY A 224 -10.81 -20.23 10.49
C GLY A 224 -9.37 -20.70 10.72
N THR A 225 -9.27 -21.94 11.20
CA THR A 225 -8.01 -22.61 11.57
C THR A 225 -7.53 -23.62 10.54
N ASP A 226 -8.24 -23.78 9.41
CA ASP A 226 -7.91 -24.82 8.44
C ASP A 226 -6.91 -24.30 7.42
N MET A 227 -5.88 -25.10 7.14
CA MET A 227 -5.04 -24.88 5.96
C MET A 227 -5.73 -25.50 4.73
N PRO A 228 -5.87 -24.79 3.59
CA PRO A 228 -6.51 -25.33 2.38
C PRO A 228 -5.62 -26.36 1.66
N ASN A 229 -5.50 -27.55 2.23
CA ASN A 229 -4.62 -28.62 1.75
C ASN A 229 -5.24 -29.46 0.60
N ARG A 230 -6.51 -29.23 0.25
CA ARG A 230 -7.19 -29.96 -0.82
C ARG A 230 -7.43 -29.06 -2.04
N PRO A 231 -7.33 -29.59 -3.28
CA PRO A 231 -7.55 -28.80 -4.49
C PRO A 231 -8.91 -28.08 -4.52
N TRP A 232 -9.96 -28.73 -4.04
CA TRP A 232 -11.31 -28.14 -3.99
C TRP A 232 -11.42 -27.00 -2.96
N GLN A 233 -10.65 -27.02 -1.87
CA GLN A 233 -10.60 -25.92 -0.89
C GLN A 233 -9.96 -24.68 -1.52
N GLN A 234 -8.84 -24.90 -2.21
CA GLN A 234 -8.17 -23.84 -2.96
C GLN A 234 -9.05 -23.30 -4.09
N ALA A 235 -9.79 -24.16 -4.79
CA ALA A 235 -10.72 -23.74 -5.84
C ALA A 235 -11.80 -22.78 -5.32
N ILE A 236 -12.29 -22.96 -4.09
CA ILE A 236 -13.25 -22.03 -3.47
C ILE A 236 -12.61 -20.67 -3.20
N ILE A 237 -11.38 -20.64 -2.67
CA ILE A 237 -10.63 -19.39 -2.47
C ILE A 237 -10.38 -18.69 -3.81
N ASP A 238 -10.01 -19.47 -4.83
CA ASP A 238 -9.74 -18.97 -6.18
C ASP A 238 -10.99 -18.38 -6.81
N ASP A 239 -12.15 -19.02 -6.64
CA ASP A 239 -13.43 -18.53 -7.15
C ASP A 239 -13.83 -17.19 -6.52
N LEU A 240 -13.66 -17.04 -5.20
CA LEU A 240 -13.93 -15.78 -4.50
C LEU A 240 -13.03 -14.64 -5.01
N TYR A 241 -11.75 -14.93 -5.26
CA TYR A 241 -10.84 -13.93 -5.80
C TYR A 241 -11.18 -13.58 -7.25
N LEU A 242 -11.32 -14.59 -8.12
CA LEU A 242 -11.52 -14.39 -9.55
C LEU A 242 -12.88 -13.79 -9.89
N ARG A 243 -13.95 -14.19 -9.19
CA ARG A 243 -15.31 -13.69 -9.46
C ARG A 243 -15.65 -12.45 -8.68
N GLU A 244 -15.22 -12.37 -7.42
CA GLU A 244 -15.67 -11.32 -6.50
C GLU A 244 -14.56 -10.34 -6.10
N GLY A 245 -13.29 -10.61 -6.40
CA GLY A 245 -12.17 -9.77 -5.96
C GLY A 245 -12.03 -9.72 -4.43
N ILE A 246 -12.48 -10.78 -3.75
CA ILE A 246 -12.37 -10.93 -2.29
C ILE A 246 -11.23 -11.89 -1.99
N ILE A 247 -10.25 -11.43 -1.23
CA ILE A 247 -9.17 -12.29 -0.73
C ILE A 247 -9.66 -12.97 0.53
N MET A 248 -9.67 -14.30 0.50
CA MET A 248 -9.93 -15.11 1.69
C MET A 248 -8.62 -15.73 2.18
N MET A 249 -8.29 -15.49 3.46
CA MET A 249 -7.16 -16.11 4.13
C MET A 249 -7.64 -16.82 5.39
N THR A 250 -7.06 -17.98 5.69
CA THR A 250 -7.21 -18.59 7.01
C THR A 250 -6.11 -18.12 7.95
N TYR A 251 -6.30 -18.26 9.27
CA TYR A 251 -5.26 -17.87 10.22
C TYR A 251 -3.93 -18.60 9.99
N PRO A 252 -3.90 -19.92 9.68
CA PRO A 252 -2.66 -20.60 9.30
C PRO A 252 -1.97 -19.95 8.10
N MET A 253 -2.69 -19.63 7.02
CA MET A 253 -2.12 -18.95 5.84
C MET A 253 -1.50 -17.60 6.23
N MET A 254 -2.20 -16.84 7.08
CA MET A 254 -1.72 -15.53 7.55
C MET A 254 -0.48 -15.67 8.44
N LEU A 255 -0.46 -16.64 9.36
CA LEU A 255 0.63 -16.84 10.30
C LEU A 255 1.90 -17.37 9.63
N GLU A 256 1.75 -18.25 8.64
CA GLU A 256 2.87 -18.72 7.81
C GLU A 256 3.61 -17.53 7.19
N GLU A 257 2.88 -16.60 6.59
CA GLU A 257 3.47 -15.40 5.98
C GLU A 257 4.10 -14.45 7.00
N VAL A 258 3.37 -14.12 8.07
CA VAL A 258 3.82 -13.13 9.05
C VAL A 258 5.04 -13.63 9.82
N SER A 259 5.19 -14.95 10.00
CA SER A 259 6.38 -15.56 10.60
C SER A 259 7.65 -15.35 9.77
N GLN A 260 7.50 -15.14 8.46
CA GLN A 260 8.59 -14.95 7.51
C GLN A 260 8.81 -13.47 7.13
N GLU A 261 7.87 -12.58 7.49
CA GLU A 261 8.03 -11.13 7.34
C GLU A 261 8.85 -10.57 8.52
N GLU A 262 9.80 -9.68 8.24
CA GLU A 262 10.50 -8.92 9.30
C GLU A 262 9.89 -7.53 9.51
N GLU A 263 8.97 -7.13 8.64
CA GLU A 263 8.43 -5.77 8.66
C GLU A 263 7.59 -5.50 9.90
N THR A 264 7.76 -4.28 10.42
CA THR A 264 6.94 -3.70 11.48
C THR A 264 5.95 -2.70 10.89
N LYS A 265 4.82 -2.53 11.56
CA LYS A 265 3.70 -1.68 11.13
C LYS A 265 3.22 -0.88 12.34
N ASN A 266 2.67 0.30 12.08
CA ASN A 266 1.96 1.11 13.05
C ASN A 266 0.47 0.78 13.03
N CYS A 267 -0.24 1.04 14.14
CA CYS A 267 -1.69 1.03 14.19
C CYS A 267 -2.20 2.41 14.59
N LEU A 268 -3.08 2.94 13.74
CA LEU A 268 -3.68 4.25 13.88
C LEU A 268 -5.19 4.15 14.01
N LYS A 269 -5.80 5.17 14.62
CA LYS A 269 -7.24 5.37 14.62
C LYS A 269 -7.57 6.72 14.02
N VAL A 270 -8.36 6.72 12.96
CA VAL A 270 -8.78 7.94 12.27
C VAL A 270 -10.08 8.46 12.86
N LEU A 271 -10.08 9.73 13.25
CA LEU A 271 -11.23 10.51 13.69
C LEU A 271 -11.53 11.59 12.64
N ALA A 272 -12.69 12.22 12.73
CA ALA A 272 -13.19 13.17 11.72
C ALA A 272 -12.21 14.29 11.35
N ARG A 273 -11.31 14.70 12.24
CA ARG A 273 -10.33 15.78 12.02
C ARG A 273 -8.94 15.50 12.59
N SER A 274 -8.69 14.27 13.04
CA SER A 274 -7.43 13.94 13.68
C SER A 274 -7.12 12.47 13.59
N ILE A 275 -5.85 12.14 13.78
CA ILE A 275 -5.37 10.77 13.84
C ILE A 275 -4.90 10.53 15.28
N LYS A 276 -5.26 9.37 15.84
CA LYS A 276 -4.78 8.93 17.15
C LYS A 276 -3.86 7.73 16.98
N PRO A 277 -2.66 7.73 17.56
CA PRO A 277 -1.81 6.55 17.60
C PRO A 277 -2.44 5.51 18.53
N VAL A 278 -2.54 4.26 18.08
CA VAL A 278 -2.95 3.12 18.91
C VAL A 278 -1.70 2.35 19.36
N SER A 279 -0.83 2.00 18.41
CA SER A 279 0.50 1.47 18.70
C SER A 279 1.50 1.94 17.64
N ILE A 280 2.66 2.40 18.08
CA ILE A 280 3.70 2.95 17.20
C ILE A 280 4.96 2.11 17.33
N HIS A 281 5.34 1.46 16.23
CA HIS A 281 6.51 0.58 16.12
C HIS A 281 7.51 1.07 15.04
N LYS A 282 7.12 2.07 14.24
CA LYS A 282 7.94 2.83 13.30
C LYS A 282 7.65 4.34 13.45
N PRO A 283 8.17 4.99 14.51
CA PRO A 283 7.87 6.40 14.79
C PRO A 283 8.47 7.38 13.79
N ASP A 284 9.67 7.07 13.27
CA ASP A 284 10.48 7.98 12.44
C ASP A 284 9.72 8.43 11.17
N LEU A 285 8.86 7.56 10.64
CA LEU A 285 8.06 7.83 9.44
C LEU A 285 6.69 8.45 9.72
N LEU A 286 6.21 8.47 10.97
CA LEU A 286 4.92 9.08 11.34
C LEU A 286 5.07 10.53 11.81
N LEU A 287 6.16 10.85 12.51
CA LEU A 287 6.43 12.18 13.06
C LEU A 287 6.62 13.25 11.97
N ALA A 288 7.10 12.86 10.78
CA ALA A 288 7.20 13.74 9.62
C ALA A 288 5.85 13.95 8.87
N LYS A 289 4.86 13.05 9.03
CA LYS A 289 3.71 12.94 8.12
C LYS A 289 2.42 13.61 8.60
N VAL A 290 2.25 13.82 9.91
CA VAL A 290 0.98 14.34 10.46
C VAL A 290 1.26 15.31 11.62
N PRO A 291 1.20 16.63 11.38
CA PRO A 291 1.35 17.64 12.45
C PRO A 291 0.26 17.52 13.53
N THR A 292 -0.89 16.95 13.16
CA THR A 292 -2.06 16.77 14.05
C THR A 292 -1.98 15.54 14.96
N LEU A 293 -0.93 14.72 14.85
CA LEU A 293 -0.63 13.69 15.84
C LEU A 293 -0.07 14.39 17.09
N ASN A 294 -0.94 14.69 18.05
CA ASN A 294 -0.58 15.32 19.33
C ASN A 294 0.29 14.36 20.16
N MET A 295 1.57 14.24 19.78
CA MET A 295 2.53 13.23 20.23
C MET A 295 3.45 13.76 21.34
N GLY A 296 2.93 14.49 22.34
CA GLY A 296 3.71 14.88 23.52
C GLY A 296 4.95 15.78 23.26
N PRO A 297 5.77 16.06 24.29
CA PRO A 297 6.79 17.12 24.28
C PRO A 297 8.12 16.64 23.71
N PHE A 298 8.10 16.00 22.54
CA PHE A 298 9.33 15.66 21.84
C PHE A 298 9.74 16.84 20.95
N PRO A 299 11.03 17.20 20.88
CA PRO A 299 11.49 18.19 19.93
C PRO A 299 11.10 17.69 18.54
N ILE A 300 10.38 18.52 17.78
CA ILE A 300 10.20 18.32 16.35
C ILE A 300 11.62 18.44 15.80
N PRO A 301 12.28 17.34 15.37
CA PRO A 301 13.58 17.44 14.71
C PRO A 301 13.39 18.22 13.41
N ASP A 302 14.49 18.58 12.73
CA ASP A 302 14.55 19.20 11.39
C ASP A 302 13.28 18.91 10.56
N PRO A 303 12.68 19.85 9.81
CA PRO A 303 11.37 19.65 9.18
C PRO A 303 11.34 18.38 8.34
N ASP A 304 12.52 17.91 7.93
CA ASP A 304 12.77 16.62 7.32
C ASP A 304 14.29 16.22 7.19
N PRO A 305 14.81 15.26 7.98
CA PRO A 305 16.18 14.75 7.80
C PRO A 305 16.24 13.21 7.81
N TYR A 306 15.31 12.41 7.29
CA TYR A 306 14.87 12.43 5.89
C TYR A 306 13.53 11.68 5.67
N GLY A 307 12.47 12.11 6.35
CA GLY A 307 11.08 11.82 5.95
C GLY A 307 10.61 12.50 4.65
N VAL A 308 11.52 12.83 3.71
CA VAL A 308 11.45 13.93 2.70
C VAL A 308 10.26 13.95 1.77
N THR A 309 9.55 12.84 1.72
CA THR A 309 8.82 12.41 0.54
C THR A 309 7.67 11.46 0.91
N LEU A 310 7.27 11.48 2.18
CA LEU A 310 5.90 11.28 2.70
C LEU A 310 5.05 10.08 2.17
N ALA A 311 5.57 8.87 1.95
CA ALA A 311 4.80 7.64 1.63
C ALA A 311 3.80 7.68 0.44
N GLY A 312 3.68 8.79 -0.26
CA GLY A 312 3.33 8.82 -1.66
C GLY A 312 4.58 9.37 -2.33
N LEU A 313 5.19 8.72 -3.29
CA LEU A 313 4.45 8.10 -4.34
C LEU A 313 5.16 6.78 -4.75
N GLY A 314 4.39 5.73 -5.01
CA GLY A 314 4.95 4.51 -5.57
C GLY A 314 5.60 4.78 -6.93
N TRP A 315 6.34 3.79 -7.43
CA TRP A 315 7.15 3.88 -8.65
C TRP A 315 6.51 4.66 -9.82
N PRO A 316 7.34 5.30 -10.66
CA PRO A 316 6.88 6.03 -11.84
C PRO A 316 5.99 5.17 -12.73
N ARG A 317 5.12 5.83 -13.49
CA ARG A 317 4.67 5.27 -14.77
C ARG A 317 5.94 5.04 -15.61
N ALA A 318 6.35 3.78 -15.71
CA ALA A 318 7.45 3.32 -16.55
C ALA A 318 8.86 3.81 -16.17
N GLY A 319 9.42 3.31 -15.06
CA GLY A 319 10.88 3.27 -14.86
C GLY A 319 11.41 1.86 -15.16
N ALA A 320 12.56 1.77 -15.85
CA ALA A 320 13.40 0.60 -16.23
C ALA A 320 12.73 -0.66 -16.83
N LEU A 321 11.62 -1.13 -16.28
CA LEU A 321 10.83 -2.28 -16.74
C LEU A 321 9.66 -1.85 -17.64
N GLY A 322 9.28 -0.58 -17.58
CA GLY A 322 8.15 0.02 -18.32
C GLY A 322 6.74 -0.49 -17.95
N VAL A 323 6.63 -1.50 -17.10
CA VAL A 323 5.36 -2.09 -16.62
C VAL A 323 4.81 -1.30 -15.43
N SER A 324 3.49 -1.02 -15.42
CA SER A 324 2.86 -0.39 -14.25
C SER A 324 2.79 -1.37 -13.07
N PRO A 325 2.98 -0.95 -11.81
CA PRO A 325 2.88 -1.82 -10.64
C PRO A 325 1.52 -2.50 -10.43
N GLN A 326 0.40 -1.94 -10.92
CA GLN A 326 -0.86 -2.71 -11.00
C GLN A 326 -0.69 -3.95 -11.87
N LEU A 327 0.01 -3.80 -13.01
CA LEU A 327 0.34 -4.92 -13.87
C LEU A 327 1.36 -5.85 -13.19
N LEU A 328 2.23 -5.38 -12.29
CA LEU A 328 3.10 -6.27 -11.49
C LEU A 328 2.29 -7.14 -10.51
N VAL A 329 1.26 -6.58 -9.84
CA VAL A 329 0.33 -7.37 -9.01
C VAL A 329 -0.32 -8.45 -9.86
N SER A 330 -0.92 -8.06 -11.00
CA SER A 330 -1.55 -8.99 -11.92
C SER A 330 -0.59 -10.01 -12.52
N LEU A 331 0.66 -9.63 -12.80
CA LEU A 331 1.69 -10.50 -13.35
C LEU A 331 2.14 -11.56 -12.34
N PHE A 332 2.38 -11.17 -11.09
CA PHE A 332 2.74 -12.13 -10.04
C PHE A 332 1.58 -13.08 -9.77
N HIS A 333 0.33 -12.60 -9.67
CA HIS A 333 -0.82 -13.51 -9.51
C HIS A 333 -1.06 -14.41 -10.73
N ARG A 334 -0.88 -13.93 -11.96
CA ARG A 334 -0.95 -14.76 -13.17
C ARG A 334 0.14 -15.83 -13.19
N SER A 335 1.38 -15.43 -12.94
CA SER A 335 2.53 -16.34 -12.98
C SER A 335 2.56 -17.31 -11.79
N GLN A 336 1.99 -16.90 -10.65
CA GLN A 336 2.11 -17.55 -9.34
C GLN A 336 3.57 -17.66 -8.89
N GLY A 337 4.35 -16.59 -9.12
CA GLY A 337 5.76 -16.53 -8.74
C GLY A 337 6.66 -17.51 -9.53
N ARG A 338 6.18 -18.03 -10.66
CA ARG A 338 6.87 -19.05 -11.47
C ARG A 338 7.13 -18.59 -12.88
N CYS A 339 8.10 -19.23 -13.53
CA CYS A 339 8.38 -18.99 -14.94
C CYS A 339 7.16 -19.28 -15.82
N GLU A 340 6.93 -18.40 -16.79
CA GLU A 340 5.79 -18.46 -17.71
C GLU A 340 6.16 -19.04 -19.08
N HIS A 341 7.41 -19.47 -19.28
CA HIS A 341 7.83 -20.23 -20.45
C HIS A 341 7.04 -21.55 -20.56
N HIS A 342 6.84 -22.06 -21.78
CA HIS A 342 5.86 -23.11 -22.07
C HIS A 342 6.09 -24.40 -21.27
N ASP A 343 7.36 -24.81 -21.15
CA ASP A 343 7.76 -26.04 -20.44
C ASP A 343 8.52 -25.76 -19.13
N CYS A 344 8.39 -24.55 -18.59
CA CYS A 344 9.04 -24.19 -17.33
C CYS A 344 8.01 -23.88 -16.23
N ALA A 345 8.32 -24.32 -15.02
CA ALA A 345 7.56 -24.01 -13.82
C ALA A 345 8.47 -23.64 -12.64
N ASN A 346 9.74 -23.31 -12.92
CA ASN A 346 10.73 -22.95 -11.93
C ASN A 346 10.27 -21.71 -11.16
N PRO A 347 10.37 -21.70 -9.82
CA PRO A 347 10.11 -20.51 -9.04
C PRO A 347 11.15 -19.44 -9.40
N VAL A 348 10.69 -18.20 -9.61
CA VAL A 348 11.58 -17.07 -9.94
C VAL A 348 12.08 -16.33 -8.70
N VAL A 349 11.47 -16.62 -7.55
CA VAL A 349 11.98 -16.25 -6.23
C VAL A 349 12.38 -17.52 -5.51
N GLN A 350 13.63 -17.60 -5.08
CA GLN A 350 14.20 -18.75 -4.38
C GLN A 350 14.99 -18.23 -3.18
N GLU A 351 14.74 -18.80 -2.00
CA GLU A 351 15.44 -18.43 -0.76
C GLU A 351 15.39 -16.93 -0.44
N GLY A 352 14.30 -16.25 -0.83
CA GLY A 352 14.14 -14.81 -0.63
C GLY A 352 14.92 -13.93 -1.62
N ALA A 353 15.50 -14.51 -2.68
CA ALA A 353 16.16 -13.78 -3.76
C ALA A 353 15.38 -13.94 -5.08
N PHE A 354 15.23 -12.86 -5.84
CA PHE A 354 14.70 -12.91 -7.20
C PHE A 354 15.82 -13.27 -8.18
N THR A 355 15.67 -14.42 -8.83
CA THR A 355 16.67 -15.00 -9.74
C THR A 355 16.27 -14.88 -11.20
N GLY A 356 15.09 -14.34 -11.49
CA GLY A 356 14.54 -14.22 -12.84
C GLY A 356 14.57 -12.81 -13.42
N GLY A 357 13.65 -12.55 -14.35
CA GLY A 357 13.42 -11.23 -14.92
C GLY A 357 12.06 -11.10 -15.59
N LEU A 358 11.69 -9.85 -15.86
CA LEU A 358 10.56 -9.53 -16.72
C LEU A 358 11.07 -9.29 -18.14
N ALA A 359 10.41 -9.88 -19.13
CA ALA A 359 10.75 -9.67 -20.54
C ALA A 359 9.51 -9.60 -21.42
N SER A 360 9.65 -8.85 -22.53
CA SER A 360 8.67 -8.87 -23.62
C SER A 360 8.78 -10.18 -24.38
N ILE A 361 7.64 -10.78 -24.73
CA ILE A 361 7.60 -11.97 -25.61
C ILE A 361 7.88 -11.61 -27.07
N TYR A 362 7.71 -10.35 -27.44
CA TYR A 362 8.04 -9.86 -28.77
C TYR A 362 9.45 -9.28 -28.77
N ASN A 363 10.28 -9.73 -29.71
CA ASN A 363 11.68 -9.31 -29.90
C ASN A 363 11.91 -8.61 -31.25
N PHE A 364 10.86 -8.38 -32.04
CA PHE A 364 10.94 -7.67 -33.32
C PHE A 364 9.88 -6.57 -33.43
N PHE A 365 10.33 -5.34 -33.65
CA PHE A 365 9.48 -4.15 -33.70
C PHE A 365 9.56 -3.53 -35.09
N LYS A 366 8.44 -3.55 -35.84
CA LYS A 366 8.36 -2.82 -37.12
C LYS A 366 8.11 -1.33 -36.84
N PRO A 367 8.88 -0.40 -37.46
CA PRO A 367 8.62 1.03 -37.37
C PRO A 367 7.17 1.35 -37.80
N GLY A 368 6.49 2.23 -37.06
CA GLY A 368 5.15 2.72 -37.42
C GLY A 368 3.96 1.95 -36.83
N LEU A 369 4.17 0.81 -36.16
CA LEU A 369 3.10 0.14 -35.42
C LEU A 369 2.95 0.74 -34.01
N PRO A 370 1.74 1.10 -33.54
CA PRO A 370 1.51 1.55 -32.17
C PRO A 370 1.61 0.36 -31.21
N PHE A 371 2.83 -0.08 -30.91
CA PHE A 371 3.07 -1.12 -29.91
C PHE A 371 3.23 -0.53 -28.52
N LYS A 372 2.48 -1.08 -27.56
CA LYS A 372 2.69 -0.83 -26.13
C LYS A 372 3.40 -2.07 -25.56
N PRO A 373 4.76 -2.08 -25.49
CA PRO A 373 5.53 -3.22 -24.98
C PRO A 373 5.14 -3.61 -23.56
N TYR A 374 4.61 -2.67 -22.82
CA TYR A 374 4.32 -2.81 -21.40
C TYR A 374 2.90 -3.31 -21.09
N LEU A 375 2.14 -3.76 -22.10
CA LEU A 375 0.88 -4.44 -21.84
C LEU A 375 1.15 -5.77 -21.14
N LEU A 376 0.39 -6.07 -20.08
CA LEU A 376 0.57 -7.28 -19.27
C LEU A 376 0.64 -8.57 -20.09
N ARG A 377 -0.21 -8.71 -21.11
CA ARG A 377 -0.24 -9.88 -21.99
C ARG A 377 0.98 -10.01 -22.92
N HIS A 378 1.81 -8.98 -23.04
CA HIS A 378 3.04 -8.98 -23.83
C HIS A 378 4.29 -9.18 -22.98
N MET A 379 4.15 -9.15 -21.65
CA MET A 379 5.23 -9.30 -20.69
C MET A 379 5.07 -10.61 -19.93
N GLY A 380 6.16 -11.36 -19.76
CA GLY A 380 6.20 -12.59 -18.96
C GLY A 380 7.18 -12.50 -17.80
N LEU A 381 6.92 -13.31 -16.77
CA LEU A 381 7.87 -13.61 -15.70
C LEU A 381 8.71 -14.82 -16.10
N PHE A 382 10.03 -14.69 -16.14
CA PHE A 382 10.93 -15.75 -16.58
C PHE A 382 12.01 -16.02 -15.53
N CYS A 383 12.42 -17.28 -15.37
CA CYS A 383 13.62 -17.61 -14.59
C CYS A 383 14.87 -17.16 -15.37
N ASN A 384 16.04 -17.13 -14.71
CA ASN A 384 17.27 -16.63 -15.32
C ASN A 384 17.55 -17.20 -16.73
N GLU A 385 17.41 -18.53 -16.86
CA GLU A 385 17.59 -19.27 -18.10
C GLU A 385 16.71 -18.74 -19.24
N HIS A 386 15.40 -18.64 -19.01
CA HIS A 386 14.45 -18.22 -20.04
C HIS A 386 14.35 -16.69 -20.18
N HIS A 387 14.84 -15.92 -19.22
CA HIS A 387 14.82 -14.46 -19.30
C HIS A 387 15.80 -13.93 -20.35
N GLN A 388 16.96 -14.59 -20.47
CA GLN A 388 18.00 -14.22 -21.43
C GLN A 388 17.64 -14.61 -22.86
N ASP A 389 16.85 -15.68 -23.05
CA ASP A 389 16.42 -16.16 -24.36
C ASP A 389 14.95 -16.62 -24.35
N VAL A 390 14.03 -15.67 -24.24
CA VAL A 390 12.58 -15.93 -24.15
C VAL A 390 12.06 -16.73 -25.35
N ASN A 391 12.66 -16.53 -26.53
CA ASN A 391 12.17 -17.05 -27.80
C ASN A 391 13.08 -18.11 -28.42
N GLY A 392 14.11 -18.59 -27.72
CA GLY A 392 15.04 -19.58 -28.27
C GLY A 392 15.74 -19.12 -29.56
N GLY A 393 15.98 -17.81 -29.70
CA GLY A 393 16.49 -17.19 -30.94
C GLY A 393 15.45 -16.97 -32.06
N GLU A 394 14.19 -17.41 -31.92
CA GLU A 394 13.15 -17.15 -32.92
C GLU A 394 12.71 -15.67 -32.94
N ARG A 395 12.39 -15.15 -34.13
CA ARG A 395 11.88 -13.77 -34.29
C ARG A 395 10.36 -13.75 -34.23
N TYR A 396 9.82 -13.06 -33.21
CA TYR A 396 8.39 -12.83 -33.04
C TYR A 396 8.07 -11.34 -33.17
N PRO A 397 7.47 -10.93 -34.31
CA PRO A 397 7.01 -9.57 -34.51
C PRO A 397 5.65 -9.34 -33.83
N VAL A 398 5.40 -8.10 -33.43
CA VAL A 398 4.17 -7.66 -32.73
C VAL A 398 2.88 -7.98 -33.50
N ASP A 399 2.94 -8.03 -34.83
CA ASP A 399 1.80 -8.31 -35.71
C ASP A 399 1.47 -9.80 -35.86
N ARG A 400 2.28 -10.69 -35.25
CA ARG A 400 2.04 -12.13 -35.24
C ARG A 400 1.66 -12.59 -33.82
N PRO A 401 0.66 -13.47 -33.65
CA PRO A 401 0.33 -14.02 -32.33
C PRO A 401 1.50 -14.85 -31.78
N HIS A 402 1.91 -14.54 -30.55
CA HIS A 402 2.95 -15.29 -29.83
C HIS A 402 2.38 -16.58 -29.20
N PRO A 403 3.09 -17.73 -29.22
CA PRO A 403 2.62 -18.97 -28.60
C PRO A 403 2.32 -18.87 -27.10
N LEU A 404 3.05 -18.01 -26.38
CA LEU A 404 2.80 -17.73 -24.96
C LEU A 404 1.55 -16.87 -24.70
N LEU A 405 0.96 -16.24 -25.72
CA LEU A 405 -0.12 -15.26 -25.53
C LEU A 405 -1.35 -15.84 -24.79
N PRO A 406 -1.84 -17.07 -25.07
CA PRO A 406 -2.94 -17.67 -24.32
C PRO A 406 -2.61 -17.84 -22.83
N ARG A 407 -1.38 -18.29 -22.51
CA ARG A 407 -0.91 -18.46 -21.12
C ARG A 407 -0.80 -17.12 -20.40
N LEU A 408 -0.26 -16.10 -21.08
CA LEU A 408 -0.11 -14.75 -20.53
C LEU A 408 -1.43 -13.97 -20.42
N SER A 409 -2.49 -14.47 -21.05
CA SER A 409 -3.84 -13.91 -20.97
C SER A 409 -4.70 -14.59 -19.90
N ALA A 410 -4.26 -15.71 -19.34
CA ALA A 410 -4.99 -16.40 -18.29
C ALA A 410 -4.98 -15.59 -16.98
N THR A 411 -6.10 -15.57 -16.27
CA THR A 411 -6.16 -15.13 -14.88
C THR A 411 -6.03 -16.35 -13.98
N LYS A 412 -5.27 -16.22 -12.89
CA LYS A 412 -5.15 -17.28 -11.88
C LYS A 412 -5.62 -16.78 -10.53
N GLY A 413 -6.05 -17.72 -9.68
CA GLY A 413 -6.58 -17.43 -8.36
C GLY A 413 -5.56 -16.84 -7.38
N TYR A 414 -6.02 -16.52 -6.18
CA TYR A 414 -5.16 -15.96 -5.15
C TYR A 414 -4.22 -17.01 -4.54
N ARG A 415 -2.94 -16.67 -4.37
CA ARG A 415 -1.99 -17.42 -3.53
C ARG A 415 -1.27 -16.41 -2.66
N PHE A 416 -1.20 -16.70 -1.37
CA PHE A 416 -0.63 -15.76 -0.40
C PHE A 416 0.90 -15.65 -0.53
N GLN A 417 1.59 -16.75 -0.86
CA GLN A 417 3.04 -16.74 -1.10
C GLN A 417 3.43 -15.82 -2.26
N THR A 418 2.57 -15.70 -3.27
CA THR A 418 2.80 -14.85 -4.44
C THR A 418 2.91 -13.36 -4.07
N ASP A 419 2.19 -12.91 -3.03
CA ASP A 419 2.36 -11.54 -2.54
C ASP A 419 3.72 -11.33 -1.87
N ARG A 420 4.27 -12.34 -1.17
CA ARG A 420 5.62 -12.30 -0.59
C ARG A 420 6.69 -12.24 -1.68
N ASP A 421 6.60 -13.13 -2.66
CA ASP A 421 7.53 -13.18 -3.80
C ASP A 421 7.56 -11.84 -4.54
N ARG A 422 6.39 -11.20 -4.71
CA ARG A 422 6.30 -9.86 -5.30
C ARG A 422 7.04 -8.83 -4.46
N GLN A 423 6.90 -8.85 -3.13
CA GLN A 423 7.60 -7.89 -2.27
C GLN A 423 9.12 -8.07 -2.33
N VAL A 424 9.60 -9.32 -2.37
CA VAL A 424 11.02 -9.62 -2.57
C VAL A 424 11.52 -9.01 -3.88
N PHE A 425 10.80 -9.26 -4.98
CA PHE A 425 11.13 -8.68 -6.29
C PHE A 425 11.18 -7.15 -6.24
N LEU A 426 10.16 -6.50 -5.66
CA LEU A 426 10.09 -5.04 -5.59
C LEU A 426 11.26 -4.44 -4.79
N LYS A 427 11.63 -5.07 -3.67
CA LYS A 427 12.80 -4.66 -2.86
C LYS A 427 14.09 -4.79 -3.65
N GLN A 428 14.27 -5.89 -4.37
CA GLN A 428 15.48 -6.12 -5.16
C GLN A 428 15.61 -5.11 -6.30
N VAL A 429 14.52 -4.79 -7.01
CA VAL A 429 14.60 -3.78 -8.08
C VAL A 429 14.84 -2.37 -7.51
N ALA A 430 14.26 -2.03 -6.36
CA ALA A 430 14.55 -0.76 -5.69
C ALA A 430 16.03 -0.66 -5.28
N ALA A 431 16.59 -1.76 -4.74
CA ALA A 431 18.00 -1.85 -4.39
C ALA A 431 18.91 -1.74 -5.63
N GLN A 432 18.60 -2.46 -6.71
CA GLN A 432 19.36 -2.42 -7.96
C GLN A 432 19.40 -1.02 -8.55
N ARG A 433 18.26 -0.32 -8.61
CA ARG A 433 18.21 1.06 -9.11
C ARG A 433 19.06 2.01 -8.28
N THR A 434 19.01 1.85 -6.96
CA THR A 434 19.82 2.65 -6.04
C THR A 434 21.30 2.37 -6.31
N ALA A 435 21.69 1.10 -6.42
CA ALA A 435 23.06 0.70 -6.72
C ALA A 435 23.54 1.22 -8.08
N ASP A 436 22.72 1.09 -9.13
CA ASP A 436 23.06 1.59 -10.47
C ASP A 436 23.21 3.11 -10.47
N PHE A 437 22.36 3.84 -9.75
CA PHE A 437 22.45 5.29 -9.60
C PHE A 437 23.75 5.67 -8.89
N CYS A 438 24.02 5.06 -7.75
CA CYS A 438 25.24 5.28 -6.98
C CYS A 438 26.48 4.98 -7.84
N SER A 439 26.50 3.84 -8.53
CA SER A 439 27.59 3.43 -9.44
C SER A 439 27.82 4.46 -10.55
N SER A 440 26.75 4.95 -11.19
CA SER A 440 26.84 5.96 -12.25
C SER A 440 27.46 7.27 -11.77
N LEU A 441 27.22 7.64 -10.52
CA LEU A 441 27.83 8.82 -9.89
C LEU A 441 29.15 8.50 -9.15
N GLY A 442 29.54 7.23 -9.13
CA GLY A 442 30.66 6.68 -8.36
C GLY A 442 30.59 7.01 -6.86
N ILE A 443 29.38 6.97 -6.32
CA ILE A 443 29.08 7.01 -4.89
C ILE A 443 29.21 5.58 -4.37
N ASP A 444 30.06 5.40 -3.37
CA ASP A 444 30.25 4.14 -2.69
C ASP A 444 29.93 4.27 -1.20
N PRO A 445 29.43 3.21 -0.56
CA PRO A 445 28.99 3.25 0.83
C PRO A 445 30.10 3.53 1.85
N VAL A 446 31.37 3.34 1.48
CA VAL A 446 32.51 3.51 2.39
C VAL A 446 32.97 4.96 2.42
N ASN A 447 33.17 5.58 1.25
CA ASN A 447 33.66 6.96 1.16
C ASN A 447 32.54 8.01 1.24
N HIS A 448 31.28 7.59 1.09
CA HIS A 448 30.11 8.48 1.08
C HIS A 448 29.04 7.98 2.07
N SER A 449 29.47 7.58 3.27
CA SER A 449 28.60 7.00 4.31
C SER A 449 27.49 7.94 4.79
N ASP A 450 27.68 9.24 4.60
CA ASP A 450 26.75 10.33 4.90
C ASP A 450 25.61 10.46 3.86
N ILE A 451 25.88 10.20 2.59
CA ILE A 451 24.90 10.37 1.50
C ILE A 451 24.25 9.04 1.12
N TYR A 452 25.06 7.97 1.04
CA TYR A 452 24.67 6.66 0.49
C TYR A 452 23.39 6.06 1.10
N PRO A 453 23.18 6.08 2.43
CA PRO A 453 21.99 5.48 3.05
C PRO A 453 20.66 6.12 2.60
N HIS A 454 20.69 7.37 2.12
CA HIS A 454 19.49 8.17 1.86
C HIS A 454 19.12 8.24 0.38
N ILE A 455 20.01 7.84 -0.53
CA ILE A 455 19.81 7.95 -1.98
C ILE A 455 18.57 7.18 -2.46
N GLY A 456 18.40 5.94 -2.02
CA GLY A 456 17.29 5.09 -2.49
C GLY A 456 15.92 5.71 -2.18
N GLN A 457 15.78 6.33 -1.01
CA GLN A 457 14.55 7.00 -0.58
C GLN A 457 14.28 8.27 -1.41
N ARG A 458 15.31 9.09 -1.65
CA ARG A 458 15.21 10.30 -2.47
C ARG A 458 14.83 9.99 -3.92
N LEU A 459 15.44 8.96 -4.50
CA LEU A 459 15.09 8.49 -5.84
C LEU A 459 13.66 7.99 -5.90
N ALA A 460 13.24 7.16 -4.94
CA ALA A 460 11.88 6.63 -4.86
C ALA A 460 10.84 7.75 -4.84
N ALA A 461 11.18 8.90 -4.31
CA ALA A 461 10.29 10.03 -4.24
C ALA A 461 10.29 10.98 -5.41
N LEU A 462 11.49 11.34 -5.90
CA LEU A 462 11.61 12.13 -7.11
C LEU A 462 10.90 11.42 -8.25
N THR A 463 11.14 10.11 -8.41
CA THR A 463 10.55 9.29 -9.46
C THR A 463 9.03 9.14 -9.38
N SER A 464 8.43 9.52 -8.28
CA SER A 464 7.05 9.20 -8.03
C SER A 464 6.12 10.37 -8.19
N LEU A 465 6.68 11.59 -8.30
CA LEU A 465 5.92 12.80 -8.56
C LEU A 465 5.12 12.68 -9.87
N PRO A 466 3.96 13.36 -9.96
CA PRO A 466 3.29 13.58 -11.24
C PRO A 466 4.25 14.21 -12.26
N ILE A 467 4.08 13.85 -13.55
CA ILE A 467 4.98 14.28 -14.65
C ILE A 467 5.09 15.80 -14.76
N ASP A 468 3.99 16.50 -14.50
CA ASP A 468 3.91 17.95 -14.40
C ASP A 468 4.84 18.50 -13.31
N LEU A 469 4.86 17.87 -12.13
CA LEU A 469 5.73 18.29 -11.02
C LEU A 469 7.22 17.95 -11.25
N HIS A 470 7.54 16.90 -12.02
CA HIS A 470 8.93 16.61 -12.41
C HIS A 470 9.60 17.79 -13.13
N LYS A 471 8.88 18.41 -14.07
CA LYS A 471 9.41 19.58 -14.82
C LYS A 471 9.68 20.75 -13.89
N LYS A 472 8.76 21.02 -12.96
CA LYS A 472 8.91 22.09 -11.97
C LYS A 472 10.09 21.81 -11.04
N MET A 473 10.22 20.59 -10.54
CA MET A 473 11.31 20.16 -9.66
C MET A 473 12.68 20.28 -10.35
N ALA A 474 12.81 19.82 -11.59
CA ALA A 474 14.03 19.98 -12.38
C ALA A 474 14.41 21.47 -12.57
N GLY A 475 13.42 22.33 -12.81
CA GLY A 475 13.62 23.78 -12.88
C GLY A 475 14.14 24.39 -11.56
N ILE A 476 13.53 24.00 -10.43
CA ILE A 476 13.92 24.45 -9.09
C ILE A 476 15.36 24.02 -8.78
N LEU A 477 15.72 22.76 -9.02
CA LEU A 477 17.09 22.27 -8.83
C LEU A 477 18.09 23.04 -9.68
N ALA A 478 17.79 23.23 -10.97
CA ALA A 478 18.69 23.93 -11.89
C ALA A 478 18.89 25.41 -11.50
N GLN A 479 17.86 26.05 -10.97
CA GLN A 479 17.92 27.43 -10.48
C GLN A 479 18.70 27.54 -9.16
N HIS A 480 18.35 26.72 -8.16
CA HIS A 480 18.95 26.76 -6.83
C HIS A 480 20.47 26.51 -6.88
N TYR A 481 20.93 25.64 -7.78
CA TYR A 481 22.34 25.31 -7.95
C TYR A 481 23.04 26.05 -9.11
N GLY A 482 22.41 27.09 -9.68
CA GLY A 482 23.08 28.05 -10.58
C GLY A 482 23.45 27.54 -11.98
N ILE A 483 22.69 26.59 -12.53
CA ILE A 483 23.02 25.86 -13.77
C ILE A 483 22.46 26.52 -15.02
N SER A 484 21.28 27.13 -14.89
CA SER A 484 20.60 27.80 -15.99
C SER A 484 20.99 29.27 -16.00
N ARG A 485 21.22 29.85 -17.20
CA ARG A 485 21.05 31.31 -17.34
C ARG A 485 19.65 31.67 -16.84
N PRO A 486 19.45 32.79 -16.14
CA PRO A 486 18.17 33.13 -15.53
C PRO A 486 17.16 33.44 -16.63
N VAL A 487 16.52 32.41 -17.18
CA VAL A 487 15.38 32.55 -18.07
C VAL A 487 14.15 32.54 -17.16
N HIS A 488 13.88 33.71 -16.56
CA HIS A 488 12.69 34.03 -15.76
C HIS A 488 12.48 33.10 -14.54
N THR A 489 13.02 33.38 -13.35
CA THR A 489 12.77 34.57 -12.50
C THR A 489 13.79 34.45 -11.34
N ARG A 490 14.80 35.31 -11.21
CA ARG A 490 14.81 36.43 -10.23
C ARG A 490 13.78 36.21 -9.14
N ASP A 491 14.20 36.08 -7.88
CA ASP A 491 13.49 36.61 -6.72
C ASP A 491 11.99 36.84 -7.00
N GLN A 492 11.22 35.75 -7.07
CA GLN A 492 9.79 35.89 -7.34
C GLN A 492 9.18 36.60 -6.14
N SER A 493 8.20 37.48 -6.38
CA SER A 493 7.50 38.08 -5.25
C SER A 493 6.90 36.94 -4.41
N SER A 494 6.87 37.09 -3.09
CA SER A 494 6.27 36.10 -2.20
C SER A 494 4.81 35.79 -2.59
N ALA A 495 4.13 36.73 -3.25
CA ALA A 495 2.80 36.55 -3.82
C ALA A 495 2.78 35.56 -5.00
N ASP A 496 3.74 35.62 -5.93
CA ASP A 496 3.79 34.74 -7.11
C ASP A 496 4.08 33.29 -6.71
N ILE A 497 5.02 33.07 -5.78
CA ILE A 497 5.36 31.74 -5.23
C ILE A 497 4.15 31.12 -4.53
N ARG A 498 3.38 31.94 -3.80
CA ARG A 498 2.17 31.49 -3.09
C ARG A 498 1.01 31.16 -4.04
N GLN A 499 0.99 31.76 -5.24
CA GLN A 499 -0.05 31.52 -6.24
C GLN A 499 0.28 30.39 -7.23
N ASP A 500 1.56 30.01 -7.36
CA ASP A 500 1.97 28.89 -8.21
C ASP A 500 1.49 27.54 -7.65
N SER A 501 0.54 26.91 -8.37
CA SER A 501 -0.07 25.65 -7.95
C SER A 501 0.92 24.49 -7.83
N ASP A 502 1.96 24.46 -8.66
CA ASP A 502 2.95 23.39 -8.63
C ASP A 502 3.91 23.57 -7.45
N VAL A 503 4.28 24.81 -7.14
CA VAL A 503 5.02 25.14 -5.91
C VAL A 503 4.22 24.75 -4.67
N GLN A 504 2.92 25.09 -4.60
CA GLN A 504 2.09 24.71 -3.46
C GLN A 504 1.98 23.19 -3.29
N ARG A 505 1.91 22.43 -4.38
CA ARG A 505 1.89 20.96 -4.34
C ARG A 505 3.23 20.38 -3.91
N LEU A 506 4.35 20.95 -4.36
CA LEU A 506 5.69 20.54 -3.93
C LEU A 506 5.96 20.89 -2.45
N LEU A 507 5.49 22.04 -1.97
CA LEU A 507 5.50 22.41 -0.55
C LEU A 507 4.65 21.47 0.30
N GLN A 508 3.44 21.14 -0.18
CA GLN A 508 2.55 20.18 0.49
C GLN A 508 3.21 18.80 0.59
N ALA A 509 3.89 18.38 -0.48
CA ALA A 509 4.65 17.13 -0.56
C ALA A 509 5.99 17.14 0.20
N GLY A 510 6.41 18.29 0.75
CA GLY A 510 7.69 18.43 1.46
C GLY A 510 8.92 18.32 0.55
N MET A 511 8.77 18.47 -0.77
CA MET A 511 9.86 18.38 -1.76
C MET A 511 10.72 19.65 -1.82
N ILE A 512 10.16 20.75 -1.32
CA ILE A 512 10.78 22.07 -1.28
C ILE A 512 10.38 22.79 0.02
N GLU A 513 11.19 23.76 0.39
CA GLU A 513 10.96 24.72 1.47
C GLU A 513 11.06 26.15 0.96
N LEU A 514 10.47 27.09 1.69
CA LEU A 514 10.64 28.52 1.44
C LEU A 514 11.60 29.10 2.47
N GLU A 515 12.71 29.65 2.01
CA GLU A 515 13.68 30.38 2.83
C GLU A 515 13.52 31.89 2.63
N GLY A 516 13.73 32.68 3.70
CA GLY A 516 13.61 34.14 3.70
C GLY A 516 12.58 34.66 4.70
N ILE A 517 12.71 35.93 5.08
CA ILE A 517 11.78 36.64 5.98
C ILE A 517 11.15 37.78 5.18
N GLU A 518 9.82 37.85 5.14
CA GLU A 518 9.13 38.98 4.50
C GLU A 518 9.62 40.31 5.15
N PRO A 519 9.93 41.35 4.36
CA PRO A 519 9.51 41.59 2.98
C PRO A 519 10.48 41.10 1.88
N GLU A 520 11.53 40.35 2.23
CA GLU A 520 12.46 39.82 1.23
C GLU A 520 11.80 38.77 0.31
N PRO A 521 12.22 38.66 -0.96
CA PRO A 521 11.73 37.62 -1.86
C PRO A 521 12.00 36.23 -1.27
N LEU A 522 10.95 35.41 -1.14
CA LEU A 522 11.09 34.04 -0.69
C LEU A 522 11.92 33.25 -1.72
N ARG A 523 12.90 32.49 -1.25
CA ARG A 523 13.70 31.58 -2.06
C ARG A 523 13.17 30.18 -1.91
N VAL A 524 13.02 29.48 -3.04
CA VAL A 524 12.64 28.06 -3.03
C VAL A 524 13.89 27.22 -2.87
N LYS A 525 13.94 26.41 -1.81
CA LYS A 525 15.02 25.46 -1.55
C LYS A 525 14.53 24.03 -1.78
N PRO A 526 15.23 23.21 -2.57
CA PRO A 526 14.94 21.79 -2.70
C PRO A 526 15.35 21.04 -1.42
N THR A 527 14.46 20.20 -0.89
CA THR A 527 14.74 19.29 0.23
C THR A 527 15.02 17.87 -0.24
N ALA A 528 14.51 17.50 -1.42
CA ALA A 528 14.67 16.17 -2.03
C ALA A 528 16.13 15.79 -2.38
N THR A 529 17.07 16.73 -2.29
CA THR A 529 18.49 16.55 -2.57
C THR A 529 19.30 17.32 -1.52
N ASP A 530 20.44 16.77 -1.06
CA ASP A 530 21.35 17.51 -0.19
C ASP A 530 22.44 18.23 -0.99
N GLN A 531 22.99 19.28 -0.38
CA GLN A 531 24.11 20.04 -0.94
C GLN A 531 25.31 19.13 -1.28
N ALA A 532 25.60 18.14 -0.44
CA ALA A 532 26.77 17.26 -0.57
C ALA A 532 26.73 16.40 -1.86
N LEU A 533 25.57 15.81 -2.18
CA LEU A 533 25.37 15.06 -3.43
C LEU A 533 25.56 15.97 -4.64
N ILE A 534 25.09 17.21 -4.55
CA ILE A 534 25.15 18.17 -5.64
C ILE A 534 26.60 18.61 -5.86
N GLU A 535 27.31 18.98 -4.81
CA GLU A 535 28.73 19.31 -4.86
C GLU A 535 29.56 18.15 -5.45
N LEU A 536 29.25 16.92 -5.06
CA LEU A 536 29.87 15.73 -5.65
C LEU A 536 29.61 15.64 -7.16
N ILE A 537 28.36 15.85 -7.61
CA ILE A 537 28.00 15.85 -9.03
C ILE A 537 28.78 16.93 -9.78
N PHE A 538 28.85 18.16 -9.27
CA PHE A 538 29.59 19.26 -9.90
C PHE A 538 31.10 19.00 -9.94
N LYS A 539 31.67 18.49 -8.85
CA LYS A 539 33.09 18.13 -8.78
C LYS A 539 33.44 17.02 -9.77
N ARG A 540 32.57 16.02 -9.91
CA ARG A 540 32.83 14.82 -10.71
C ARG A 540 32.42 14.98 -12.18
N PHE A 541 31.42 15.79 -12.47
CA PHE A 541 30.83 15.95 -13.80
C PHE A 541 30.62 17.43 -14.16
N PRO A 542 31.65 18.28 -14.15
CA PRO A 542 31.49 19.74 -14.26
C PRO A 542 30.77 20.19 -15.54
N HIS A 543 30.93 19.46 -16.64
CA HIS A 543 30.29 19.77 -17.93
C HIS A 543 28.92 19.07 -18.15
N GLN A 544 28.54 18.16 -17.25
CA GLN A 544 27.32 17.33 -17.37
C GLN A 544 26.42 17.44 -16.13
N ALA A 545 26.83 18.19 -15.10
CA ALA A 545 26.08 18.41 -13.88
C ALA A 545 24.67 18.90 -14.18
N SER A 546 24.49 19.75 -15.19
CA SER A 546 23.19 20.21 -15.64
C SER A 546 22.25 19.10 -16.11
N VAL A 547 22.76 18.19 -16.94
CA VAL A 547 22.01 17.05 -17.47
C VAL A 547 21.69 16.06 -16.36
N ILE A 548 22.66 15.80 -15.47
CA ILE A 548 22.48 14.92 -14.31
C ILE A 548 21.42 15.48 -13.36
N LEU A 549 21.44 16.79 -13.11
CA LEU A 549 20.50 17.45 -12.19
C LEU A 549 19.10 17.58 -12.78
N MET A 550 18.98 17.81 -14.08
CA MET A 550 17.70 17.64 -14.77
C MET A 550 17.20 16.20 -14.66
N GLY A 551 18.05 15.20 -14.93
CA GLY A 551 17.71 13.79 -14.79
C GLY A 551 17.21 13.44 -13.39
N LEU A 552 17.86 13.98 -12.35
CA LEU A 552 17.42 13.88 -10.96
C LEU A 552 16.04 14.49 -10.73
N GLY A 553 15.80 15.73 -11.18
CA GLY A 553 14.49 16.37 -11.06
C GLY A 553 13.37 15.66 -11.83
N PHE A 554 13.71 14.98 -12.91
CA PHE A 554 12.78 14.10 -13.65
C PHE A 554 12.58 12.72 -13.03
N GLY A 555 13.38 12.37 -12.01
CA GLY A 555 13.43 11.00 -11.49
C GLY A 555 13.86 9.98 -12.56
N ASP A 556 14.61 10.40 -13.57
CA ASP A 556 15.01 9.55 -14.69
C ASP A 556 16.48 9.14 -14.57
N HIS A 557 16.66 7.94 -14.05
CA HIS A 557 17.97 7.31 -13.89
C HIS A 557 18.71 7.12 -15.22
N SER A 558 18.00 6.91 -16.34
CA SER A 558 18.64 6.75 -17.65
C SER A 558 19.29 8.05 -18.12
N ILE A 559 18.67 9.20 -17.82
CA ILE A 559 19.23 10.52 -18.12
C ILE A 559 20.47 10.77 -17.25
N VAL A 560 20.43 10.36 -15.98
CA VAL A 560 21.60 10.43 -15.07
C VAL A 560 22.75 9.57 -15.60
N GLN A 561 22.47 8.33 -16.00
CA GLN A 561 23.44 7.42 -16.63
C GLN A 561 24.03 7.99 -17.92
N LEU A 562 23.19 8.50 -18.82
CA LEU A 562 23.64 9.14 -20.06
C LEU A 562 24.53 10.36 -19.78
N GLY A 563 24.15 11.15 -18.77
CA GLY A 563 24.97 12.23 -18.25
C GLY A 563 26.35 11.74 -17.83
N ALA A 564 26.41 10.74 -16.94
CA ALA A 564 27.66 10.19 -16.43
C ALA A 564 28.52 9.49 -17.50
N ASN A 565 27.92 8.70 -18.39
CA ASN A 565 28.62 7.88 -19.39
C ASN A 565 29.30 8.73 -20.49
N ARG A 566 28.78 9.92 -20.78
CA ARG A 566 29.43 10.86 -21.71
C ARG A 566 30.81 11.31 -21.20
N ARG A 567 31.11 11.18 -19.90
CA ARG A 567 32.46 11.40 -19.35
C ARG A 567 33.43 10.28 -19.72
N SER A 568 33.01 9.02 -19.64
CA SER A 568 33.87 7.87 -19.98
C SER A 568 34.32 7.93 -21.45
N GLN A 569 33.43 8.35 -22.35
CA GLN A 569 33.77 8.57 -23.77
C GLN A 569 34.65 9.80 -24.03
N ALA A 570 34.63 10.79 -23.14
CA ALA A 570 35.49 11.99 -23.25
C ALA A 570 36.89 11.75 -22.68
N LEU A 571 37.02 10.86 -21.69
CA LEU A 571 38.30 10.40 -21.15
C LEU A 571 38.98 9.39 -22.08
N SER A 572 38.23 8.45 -22.67
CA SER A 572 38.76 7.47 -23.64
C SER A 572 39.15 8.06 -25.01
N LYS A 573 38.86 9.34 -25.25
CA LYS A 573 39.31 10.09 -26.44
C LYS A 573 40.52 10.97 -26.16
N LYS A 574 40.97 11.02 -24.90
CA LYS A 574 42.17 11.75 -24.46
C LYS A 574 43.33 10.82 -24.08
N GLU A 575 43.06 9.52 -23.99
CA GLU A 575 44.05 8.44 -24.16
C GLU A 575 44.13 8.08 -25.64
#